data_AF-A0A8H6LRL4-F1
#
_entry.id   AF-A0A8H6LRL4-F1
#
_cell.length_a   1.000
_cell.length_b   1.000
_cell.length_c   1.000
_cell.angle_alpha   90.00
_cell.angle_beta   90.00
_cell.angle_gamma   90.00
#
_symmetry.space_group_name_H-M   'P 1'
#
loop_
_entity.id
_entity.type
_entity.pdbx_description
1 polymer ?
#
loop_
_entity_poly.entity_id
_entity_poly.type
_entity_poly.pdbx_seq_one_letter_code
_entity_poly.pdbx_strand_id
1 'polypeptide(L)'
;NAVLYANRAAVLLAQKVYMDAAYDCRKAVELDPKYAKAWGRLGTASHALAAWTECLRAWKMALDCLPKENLTPAQENMKAQFTQGL
;
A
#
# COMPACT_ATOMS: atom_id res chain seq x y z
N ASN A 1 13.36 -6.12 7.64
CA ASN A 1 12.29 -7.04 7.17
C ASN A 1 11.09 -6.20 6.74
N ALA A 2 10.76 -6.18 5.44
CA ALA A 2 9.66 -5.39 4.87
C ALA A 2 8.29 -5.73 5.52
N VAL A 3 8.07 -6.99 5.86
CA VAL A 3 6.80 -7.48 6.45
C VAL A 3 6.52 -6.83 7.80
N LEU A 4 7.54 -6.65 8.65
CA LEU A 4 7.35 -6.05 9.98
C LEU A 4 6.91 -4.58 9.88
N TYR A 5 7.58 -3.80 9.03
CA TYR A 5 7.19 -2.42 8.76
C TYR A 5 5.76 -2.34 8.20
N ALA A 6 5.42 -3.19 7.23
CA ALA A 6 4.09 -3.20 6.65
C ALA A 6 3.00 -3.60 7.68
N ASN A 7 3.29 -4.55 8.58
CA ASN A 7 2.36 -4.96 9.63
C ASN A 7 2.16 -3.85 10.66
N ARG A 8 3.23 -3.17 11.08
CA ARG A 8 3.13 -2.01 11.97
C ARG A 8 2.33 -0.87 11.31
N ALA A 9 2.59 -0.59 10.04
CA ALA A 9 1.82 0.39 9.26
C ALA A 9 0.32 0.06 9.22
N ALA A 10 -0.05 -1.22 9.14
CA ALA A 10 -1.46 -1.62 9.15
C ALA A 10 -2.16 -1.27 10.48
N VAL A 11 -1.46 -1.45 11.61
CA VAL A 11 -1.98 -1.07 12.93
C VAL A 11 -2.08 0.46 13.04
N LEU A 12 -1.06 1.19 12.57
CA LEU A 12 -1.06 2.66 12.56
C LEU A 12 -2.19 3.23 11.71
N LEU A 13 -2.49 2.63 10.55
CA LEU A 13 -3.65 2.98 9.74
C LEU A 13 -4.97 2.80 10.48
N ALA A 14 -5.14 1.70 11.22
CA ALA A 14 -6.33 1.46 12.05
C ALA A 14 -6.45 2.49 13.19
N GLN A 15 -5.32 2.96 13.72
CA GLN A 15 -5.25 4.03 14.71
C GLN A 15 -5.35 5.45 14.11
N LYS A 16 -5.48 5.56 12.78
CA LYS A 16 -5.50 6.84 12.04
C LYS A 16 -4.21 7.68 12.19
N VAL A 17 -3.10 7.04 12.53
CA VAL A 17 -1.77 7.65 12.62
C VAL A 17 -1.12 7.58 11.24
N TYR A 18 -1.60 8.42 10.32
CA TYR A 18 -1.30 8.28 8.89
C TYR A 18 0.15 8.64 8.51
N MET A 19 0.77 9.61 9.20
CA MET A 19 2.16 10.01 8.94
C MET A 19 3.14 8.88 9.21
N ASP A 20 3.01 8.23 10.38
CA ASP A 20 3.88 7.11 10.77
C ASP A 20 3.59 5.88 9.90
N ALA A 21 2.32 5.64 9.56
CA ALA A 21 1.95 4.57 8.63
C ALA A 21 2.61 4.77 7.26
N ALA A 22 2.60 5.98 6.72
CA ALA A 22 3.26 6.30 5.45
C ALA A 22 4.78 6.11 5.54
N TYR A 23 5.40 6.53 6.64
CA TYR A 23 6.84 6.30 6.88
C TYR A 23 7.19 4.82 6.88
N ASP A 24 6.43 4.00 7.61
CA ASP A 24 6.64 2.56 7.67
C ASP A 24 6.40 1.89 6.32
N CYS A 25 5.37 2.31 5.58
CA CYS A 25 5.14 1.78 4.24
C CYS A 25 6.28 2.14 3.29
N ARG A 26 6.83 3.36 3.36
CA ARG A 26 8.03 3.74 2.59
C ARG A 26 9.22 2.84 2.91
N LYS A 27 9.46 2.57 4.20
CA LYS A 27 10.52 1.63 4.61
C LYS A 27 10.26 0.20 4.12
N ALA A 28 9.00 -0.25 4.13
CA ALA A 28 8.65 -1.56 3.61
C ALA A 28 8.91 -1.68 2.10
N VAL A 29 8.56 -0.67 1.30
CA VAL A 29 8.77 -0.69 -0.16
C VAL A 29 10.22 -0.40 -0.57
N GLU A 30 10.99 0.30 0.25
CA GLU A 30 12.46 0.40 0.08
C GLU A 30 13.14 -0.96 0.25
N LEU A 31 12.65 -1.78 1.18
CA LEU A 31 13.19 -3.12 1.47
C LEU A 31 12.68 -4.19 0.49
N ASP A 32 11.41 -4.11 0.09
CA ASP A 32 10.81 -4.97 -0.92
C ASP A 32 9.94 -4.14 -1.88
N PRO A 33 10.51 -3.68 -2.99
CA PRO A 33 9.79 -2.88 -3.98
C PRO A 33 8.62 -3.59 -4.64
N LYS A 34 8.55 -4.93 -4.56
CA LYS A 34 7.47 -5.75 -5.15
C LYS A 34 6.34 -6.02 -4.16
N TYR A 35 6.38 -5.44 -2.96
CA TYR A 35 5.40 -5.74 -1.93
C TYR A 35 4.08 -4.98 -2.12
N ALA A 36 3.17 -5.55 -2.92
CA ALA A 36 1.89 -4.94 -3.27
C ALA A 36 1.07 -4.42 -2.06
N LYS A 37 1.07 -5.14 -0.94
CA LYS A 37 0.34 -4.71 0.28
C LYS A 37 0.94 -3.45 0.91
N ALA A 38 2.26 -3.30 0.89
CA ALA A 38 2.91 -2.10 1.43
C ALA A 38 2.61 -0.87 0.57
N TRP A 39 2.65 -1.02 -0.77
CA TRP A 39 2.21 0.02 -1.70
C TRP A 39 0.74 0.40 -1.52
N GLY A 40 -0.16 -0.59 -1.37
CA GLY A 40 -1.57 -0.34 -1.12
C GLY A 40 -1.82 0.46 0.16
N ARG A 41 -1.12 0.09 1.25
CA ARG A 41 -1.18 0.79 2.54
C ARG A 41 -0.58 2.20 2.46
N LEU A 42 0.49 2.39 1.69
CA LEU A 42 1.05 3.72 1.41
C LEU A 42 0.02 4.60 0.70
N GLY A 43 -0.70 4.05 -0.29
CA GLY A 43 -1.80 4.74 -0.96
C GLY A 43 -2.88 5.17 0.02
N THR A 44 -3.38 4.25 0.87
CA THR A 44 -4.37 4.59 1.90
C THR A 44 -3.90 5.67 2.88
N ALA A 45 -2.65 5.58 3.36
CA ALA A 45 -2.08 6.58 4.25
C ALA A 45 -1.96 7.94 3.56
N SER A 46 -1.47 7.96 2.31
CA SER A 46 -1.27 9.17 1.51
C SER A 46 -2.60 9.84 1.16
N HIS A 47 -3.64 9.05 0.86
CA HIS A 47 -5.00 9.55 0.65
C HIS A 47 -5.52 10.27 1.89
N ALA A 48 -5.36 9.68 3.07
CA ALA A 48 -5.80 10.28 4.34
C ALA A 48 -5.00 11.56 4.69
N LEU A 49 -3.77 11.68 4.20
CA LEU A 49 -2.93 12.87 4.34
C LEU A 49 -3.14 13.92 3.23
N ALA A 50 -4.07 13.68 2.29
CA ALA A 50 -4.26 14.50 1.10
C ALA A 50 -2.99 14.65 0.22
N ALA A 51 -2.06 13.70 0.31
CA ALA A 51 -0.84 13.63 -0.49
C ALA A 51 -1.14 12.94 -1.84
N TRP A 52 -1.93 13.60 -2.68
CA TRP A 52 -2.53 13.01 -3.90
C TRP A 52 -1.51 12.44 -4.88
N THR A 53 -0.38 13.12 -5.08
CA THR A 53 0.69 12.68 -6.00
C THR A 53 1.34 11.38 -5.54
N GLU A 54 1.67 11.28 -4.25
CA GLU A 54 2.22 10.05 -3.67
C GLU A 54 1.18 8.93 -3.65
N CYS A 55 -0.07 9.28 -3.39
CA CYS A 55 -1.20 8.36 -3.35
C CYS A 55 -1.42 7.64 -4.69
N LEU A 56 -1.55 8.40 -5.79
CA LEU A 56 -1.74 7.86 -7.13
C LEU A 56 -0.56 6.99 -7.55
N ARG A 57 0.67 7.44 -7.25
CA ARG A 57 1.88 6.64 -7.50
C ARG A 57 1.85 5.33 -6.73
N ALA A 58 1.49 5.36 -5.45
CA ALA A 58 1.46 4.18 -4.61
C ALA A 58 0.43 3.15 -5.09
N TRP A 59 -0.78 3.58 -5.48
CA TRP A 59 -1.79 2.66 -6.03
C TRP A 59 -1.39 2.08 -7.38
N LYS A 60 -0.77 2.87 -8.26
CA LYS A 60 -0.22 2.37 -9.53
C LYS A 60 0.84 1.30 -9.28
N MET A 61 1.81 1.57 -8.40
CA MET A 61 2.84 0.61 -8.04
C MET A 61 2.25 -0.65 -7.40
N ALA A 62 1.21 -0.51 -6.57
CA ALA A 62 0.53 -1.64 -5.95
C ALA A 62 -0.10 -2.58 -6.99
N LEU A 63 -0.73 -2.02 -8.03
CA LEU A 63 -1.30 -2.77 -9.15
C LEU A 63 -0.20 -3.45 -10.00
N ASP A 64 0.89 -2.73 -10.30
CA ASP A 64 2.01 -3.27 -11.07
C ASP A 64 2.72 -4.44 -10.35
N CYS A 65 2.64 -4.50 -9.02
CA CYS A 65 3.19 -5.59 -8.21
C CYS A 65 2.29 -6.84 -8.18
N LEU A 66 1.02 -6.76 -8.60
CA LEU A 66 0.14 -7.92 -8.62
C LEU A 66 0.48 -8.83 -9.83
N PRO A 67 0.34 -10.17 -9.68
CA PRO A 67 0.42 -11.08 -10.81
C PRO A 67 -0.61 -10.75 -11.89
N LYS A 68 -0.22 -10.87 -13.16
CA LYS A 68 -1.12 -10.61 -14.30
C LYS A 68 -2.12 -11.73 -14.54
N GLU A 69 -1.75 -12.96 -14.19
CA GLU A 69 -2.52 -14.19 -14.42
C GLU A 69 -2.70 -14.96 -13.11
N ASN A 70 -3.77 -15.77 -13.02
CA ASN A 70 -4.09 -16.59 -11.85
C ASN A 70 -4.12 -15.82 -10.53
N LEU A 71 -4.79 -14.65 -10.51
CA LEU A 71 -4.98 -13.92 -9.28
C LEU A 71 -5.81 -14.77 -8.30
N THR A 72 -5.32 -14.86 -7.07
CA THR A 72 -6.12 -15.41 -5.98
C THR A 72 -7.27 -14.45 -5.65
N PRO A 73 -8.39 -14.93 -5.05
CA PRO A 73 -9.49 -14.06 -4.65
C PRO A 73 -9.06 -12.88 -3.77
N ALA A 74 -8.04 -13.09 -2.93
CA ALA A 74 -7.45 -12.03 -2.12
C ALA A 74 -6.76 -10.94 -2.95
N GLN A 75 -6.07 -11.31 -4.04
CA GLN A 75 -5.41 -10.37 -4.94
C GLN A 75 -6.40 -9.67 -5.86
N GLU A 76 -7.50 -10.32 -6.24
CA GLU A 76 -8.61 -9.67 -6.96
C GLU A 76 -9.25 -8.56 -6.11
N ASN A 77 -9.51 -8.84 -4.83
CA ASN A 77 -10.01 -7.83 -3.89
C ASN A 77 -9.04 -6.65 -3.73
N MET A 78 -7.73 -6.93 -3.65
CA MET A 78 -6.70 -5.87 -3.62
C MET A 78 -6.71 -5.04 -4.91
N LYS A 79 -6.80 -5.69 -6.08
CA LYS A 79 -6.87 -5.01 -7.37
C LYS A 79 -8.10 -4.09 -7.44
N ALA A 80 -9.25 -4.56 -6.98
CA ALA A 80 -10.46 -3.75 -6.92
C ALA A 80 -10.29 -2.54 -5.99
N GLN A 81 -9.71 -2.75 -4.79
CA GLN A 81 -9.44 -1.67 -3.84
C GLN A 81 -8.47 -0.62 -4.39
N PHE A 82 -7.40 -1.03 -5.06
CA PHE A 82 -6.42 -0.09 -5.62
C PHE A 82 -6.97 0.67 -6.82
N THR A 83 -7.83 0.03 -7.63
CA THR A 83 -8.52 0.68 -8.74
C THR A 83 -9.54 1.71 -8.27
N GLN A 84 -10.25 1.45 -7.15
CA GLN A 84 -11.18 2.41 -6.55
C GLN A 84 -10.51 3.66 -5.98
N GLY A 85 -9.20 3.56 -5.65
CA GLY A 85 -8.44 4.71 -5.17
C GLY A 85 -8.08 5.70 -6.28
N LEU A 86 -7.77 5.20 -7.49
CA LEU A 86 -7.42 6.02 -8.66
C LEU A 86 -8.60 6.88 -9.15
#